data_AF-A0A8C7Y2E6-F1
#
_entry.id   AF-A0A8C7Y2E6-F1
#
_cell.length_a   1.000
_cell.length_b   1.000
_cell.length_c   1.000
_cell.angle_alpha   90.00
_cell.angle_beta   90.00
_cell.angle_gamma   90.00
#
_symmetry.space_group_name_H-M   'P 1'
#
loop_
_entity.id
_entity.type
_entity.pdbx_description
1 polymer ?
#
loop_
_entity_poly.entity_id
_entity_poly.type
_entity_poly.pdbx_seq_one_letter_code
_entity_poly.pdbx_strand_id
1 'polypeptide(L)'
;MFAAATKNFVKQVGDTGRLIPVPSLSEADHYQPLSLVTRKRKKHFWQKNKFSSTSFSLKDILVGEKEITATHQSALNQRGESWFTPTT
;
A
#
# COMPACT_ATOMS: atom_id res chain seq x y z
N MET A 1 17.26 12.37 -0.88
CA MET A 1 16.12 13.25 -1.25
C MET A 1 14.77 12.54 -1.06
N PHE A 2 14.52 11.38 -1.69
CA PHE A 2 13.25 10.63 -1.59
C PHE A 2 12.77 10.37 -0.14
N ALA A 3 13.63 9.82 0.72
CA ALA A 3 13.30 9.52 2.12
C ALA A 3 12.80 10.74 2.92
N ALA A 4 13.33 11.94 2.61
CA ALA A 4 12.89 13.17 3.26
C ALA A 4 11.52 13.61 2.74
N ALA A 5 11.27 13.47 1.43
CA ALA A 5 9.99 13.79 0.81
C ALA A 5 8.85 12.90 1.35
N THR A 6 9.05 11.58 1.41
CA THR A 6 8.03 10.66 1.95
C THR A 6 7.77 10.91 3.44
N LYS A 7 8.81 11.22 4.22
CA LYS A 7 8.65 11.59 5.63
C LYS A 7 7.86 12.88 5.80
N ASN A 8 8.15 13.90 4.99
CA ASN A 8 7.42 15.17 5.04
C ASN A 8 5.97 15.00 4.59
N PHE A 9 5.72 14.20 3.56
CA PHE A 9 4.37 13.87 3.09
C PHE A 9 3.54 13.23 4.21
N VAL A 10 4.06 12.16 4.85
CA VAL A 10 3.37 11.50 5.98
C VAL A 10 3.06 12.46 7.11
N LYS A 11 4.00 13.38 7.43
CA LYS A 11 3.78 14.42 8.44
C LYS A 11 2.65 15.38 8.09
N GLN A 12 2.47 15.71 6.81
CA GLN A 12 1.43 16.64 6.35
C GLN A 12 0.04 16.00 6.27
N VAL A 13 -0.05 14.74 5.82
CA VAL A 13 -1.35 14.07 5.61
C VAL A 13 -1.92 13.41 6.88
N GLY A 14 -1.12 13.33 7.94
CA GLY A 14 -1.57 12.86 9.26
C GLY A 14 -0.60 11.85 9.88
N ASP A 15 0.12 12.28 10.91
CA ASP A 15 1.04 11.42 11.67
C ASP A 15 0.31 10.68 12.80
N THR A 16 -0.67 9.85 12.44
CA THR A 16 -1.37 9.00 13.43
C THR A 16 -0.59 7.72 13.77
N GLY A 17 0.69 7.63 13.38
CA GLY A 17 1.52 6.44 13.51
C GLY A 17 1.12 5.24 12.62
N ARG A 18 0.09 5.39 11.79
CA ARG A 18 -0.39 4.34 10.86
C ARG A 18 0.34 4.36 9.53
N LEU A 19 0.77 5.55 9.08
CA LEU A 19 1.52 5.73 7.86
C LEU A 19 3.02 5.61 8.15
N ILE A 20 3.70 4.82 7.33
CA ILE A 20 5.15 4.60 7.44
C ILE A 20 5.79 5.12 6.16
N PRO A 21 6.72 6.08 6.24
CA PRO A 21 7.37 6.60 5.05
C PRO A 21 8.31 5.55 4.45
N VAL A 22 8.21 5.36 3.14
CA VAL A 22 9.10 4.46 2.39
C VAL A 22 10.51 5.07 2.33
N PRO A 23 11.58 4.28 2.55
CA PRO A 23 12.95 4.79 2.66
C PRO A 23 13.58 5.14 1.31
N SER A 24 13.25 4.42 0.23
CA SER A 24 13.80 4.65 -1.10
C SER A 24 12.79 4.33 -2.19
N LEU A 25 13.03 4.86 -3.38
CA LEU A 25 12.21 4.55 -4.56
C LEU A 25 12.31 3.06 -4.92
N SER A 26 13.51 2.48 -4.89
CA SER A 26 13.74 1.06 -5.20
C SER A 26 12.98 0.12 -4.27
N GLU A 27 12.78 0.50 -3.01
CA GLU A 27 12.00 -0.32 -2.08
C GLU A 27 10.49 -0.13 -2.23
N ALA A 28 10.04 0.98 -2.84
CA ALA A 28 8.62 1.31 -2.97
C ALA A 28 7.85 0.24 -3.74
N ASP A 29 8.46 -0.33 -4.78
CA ASP A 29 7.86 -1.36 -5.62
C ASP A 29 7.53 -2.64 -4.85
N HIS A 30 8.21 -2.88 -3.73
CA HIS A 30 7.96 -4.07 -2.89
C HIS A 30 6.80 -3.89 -1.90
N TYR A 31 6.38 -2.64 -1.61
CA TYR A 31 5.33 -2.34 -0.63
C TYR A 31 3.96 -2.16 -1.29
N GLN A 32 3.51 -3.17 -2.03
CA GLN A 32 2.19 -3.20 -2.66
C GLN A 32 1.12 -3.76 -1.72
N PRO A 33 -0.17 -3.51 -1.99
CA PRO A 33 -1.25 -4.20 -1.29
C PRO A 33 -1.06 -5.72 -1.31
N LEU A 34 -1.29 -6.37 -0.17
CA LEU A 34 -1.09 -7.80 0.06
C LEU A 34 0.38 -8.27 0.05
N SER A 35 1.37 -7.40 -0.21
CA SER A 35 2.78 -7.72 0.05
C SER A 35 3.00 -7.92 1.55
N LEU A 36 3.83 -8.90 1.89
CA LEU A 36 4.21 -9.14 3.28
C LEU A 36 5.50 -8.38 3.63
N VAL A 37 5.62 -8.08 4.91
CA VAL A 37 6.79 -7.40 5.47
C VAL A 37 7.19 -8.06 6.77
N THR A 38 8.49 -8.11 7.03
CA THR A 38 9.00 -8.57 8.31
C THR A 38 9.31 -7.38 9.19
N ARG A 39 9.04 -7.54 10.50
CA ARG A 39 9.42 -6.56 11.52
C ARG A 39 10.38 -7.20 12.49
N LYS A 40 11.60 -6.68 12.59
CA LYS A 40 12.52 -7.10 13.65
C LYS A 40 12.00 -6.60 15.00
N ARG A 41 11.96 -7.48 16.00
CA ARG A 41 11.66 -7.08 17.38
C ARG A 41 12.74 -6.11 17.84
N LYS A 42 12.32 -4.97 18.40
CA LYS A 42 13.25 -4.00 18.97
C LYS A 42 13.97 -4.66 20.15
N LYS A 43 15.31 -4.60 20.15
CA LYS A 43 16.10 -4.88 21.36
C LYS A 43 16.13 -3.66 22.30
N HIS A 44 15.93 -2.45 21.76
CA HIS A 44 15.97 -1.20 22.51
C HIS A 44 14.81 -0.27 22.10
N PHE A 45 14.22 0.43 23.07
CA PHE A 45 13.05 1.32 22.86
C PHE A 45 13.29 2.42 21.81
N TRP A 46 14.55 2.86 21.69
CA TRP A 46 15.01 3.94 20.81
C TRP A 46 15.21 3.52 19.35
N GLN A 47 15.31 2.22 19.08
CA GLN A 47 15.43 1.76 17.69
C GLN A 47 14.10 1.99 16.98
N LYS A 48 14.12 2.72 15.87
CA LYS A 48 12.93 2.90 15.03
C LYS A 48 12.51 1.54 14.47
N ASN A 49 11.20 1.25 14.45
CA ASN A 49 10.71 0.04 13.79
C ASN A 49 11.16 0.08 12.33
N LYS A 50 11.96 -0.90 11.92
CA LYS A 50 12.35 -1.09 10.53
C LYS A 50 11.60 -2.30 10.00
N PHE A 51 10.81 -2.06 8.96
CA PHE A 51 10.20 -3.11 8.16
C PHE A 51 11.15 -3.45 7.03
N SER A 52 11.11 -4.70 6.58
CA SER A 52 11.84 -5.16 5.41
C SER A 52 10.87 -5.95 4.54
N SER A 53 10.88 -5.65 3.25
CA SER A 53 10.05 -6.35 2.27
C SER A 53 10.39 -7.83 2.22
N THR A 54 9.40 -8.64 1.84
CA THR A 54 9.60 -10.04 1.47
C THR A 54 9.41 -10.20 -0.04
N SER A 55 9.96 -11.27 -0.60
CA SER A 55 9.78 -11.63 -2.02
C SER A 55 8.42 -12.25 -2.33
N PHE A 56 7.63 -12.58 -1.29
CA PHE A 56 6.32 -13.21 -1.41
C PHE A 56 5.23 -12.31 -0.85
N SER A 57 4.02 -12.53 -1.35
CA SER A 57 2.76 -11.88 -0.98
C SER A 57 1.86 -12.82 -0.19
N LEU A 58 0.75 -12.29 0.32
CA LEU A 58 -0.26 -13.07 1.03
C LEU A 58 -0.88 -14.16 0.13
N LYS A 59 -0.96 -13.92 -1.18
CA LYS A 59 -1.52 -14.86 -2.16
C LYS A 59 -0.70 -16.15 -2.27
N ASP A 60 0.62 -16.03 -2.10
CA ASP A 60 1.56 -17.16 -2.26
C ASP A 60 1.51 -18.12 -1.06
N ILE A 61 0.94 -17.70 0.07
CA ILE A 61 0.89 -18.50 1.32
C ILE A 61 -0.48 -19.13 1.53
N LEU A 62 -1.55 -18.48 1.06
CA LEU A 62 -2.90 -18.94 1.34
C LEU A 62 -3.22 -20.18 0.51
N VAL A 63 -3.62 -21.24 1.21
CA VAL A 63 -4.05 -22.50 0.61
C VAL A 63 -5.58 -22.49 0.47
N GLY A 64 -6.08 -22.64 -0.75
CA GLY A 64 -7.51 -22.72 -1.06
C GLY A 64 -8.00 -21.64 -2.03
N GLU A 65 -9.17 -21.87 -2.63
CA GLU A 65 -9.80 -20.99 -3.62
C GLU A 65 -10.41 -19.75 -2.96
N LYS A 66 -9.59 -18.77 -2.61
CA LYS A 66 -10.04 -17.41 -2.31
C LYS A 66 -9.22 -16.45 -3.14
N GLU A 67 -9.77 -16.01 -4.27
CA GLU A 67 -9.18 -14.91 -5.04
C GLU A 67 -9.19 -13.64 -4.18
N ILE A 68 -8.00 -13.22 -3.75
CA ILE A 68 -7.82 -12.03 -2.93
C ILE A 68 -7.44 -10.90 -3.88
N THR A 69 -8.43 -10.10 -4.23
CA THR A 69 -8.20 -8.90 -5.01
C THR A 69 -8.03 -7.74 -4.04
N ALA A 70 -6.85 -7.13 -4.03
CA ALA A 70 -6.70 -5.82 -3.43
C ALA A 70 -7.56 -4.86 -4.25
N THR A 71 -8.75 -4.52 -3.74
CA THR A 71 -9.63 -3.56 -4.40
C THR A 71 -8.94 -2.20 -4.43
N HIS A 72 -8.25 -1.91 -5.53
CA HIS A 72 -7.92 -0.56 -5.93
C HIS A 72 -9.23 0.04 -6.46
N GLN A 73 -10.06 0.61 -5.58
CA GLN A 73 -11.23 1.37 -6.02
C GLN A 73 -10.75 2.65 -6.70
N SER A 74 -10.31 2.55 -7.96
CA SER A 74 -10.59 3.62 -8.91
C SER A 74 -12.09 3.59 -9.17
N ALA A 75 -12.84 4.24 -8.30
CA ALA A 75 -14.26 4.50 -8.47
C ALA A 75 -14.48 5.51 -9.61
N LEU A 76 -14.16 5.12 -10.85
CA LEU A 76 -14.48 5.88 -12.07
C LEU A 76 -14.71 4.92 -13.24
N ASN A 77 -15.63 3.95 -13.09
CA ASN A 77 -16.33 3.41 -14.26
C ASN A 77 -17.65 2.69 -13.93
N GLN A 78 -18.46 3.26 -13.04
CA GLN A 78 -19.85 2.80 -12.81
C GLN A 78 -20.84 3.97 -12.68
N ARG A 79 -20.79 4.92 -13.61
CA ARG A 79 -21.90 5.85 -13.87
C ARG A 79 -21.65 6.58 -15.19
N GLY A 80 -22.14 6.05 -16.31
CA GLY A 80 -21.82 6.67 -17.59
C GLY A 80 -22.60 6.26 -18.82
N GLU A 81 -23.48 5.25 -18.84
CA GLU A 81 -24.30 4.99 -20.04
C GLU A 81 -25.71 4.53 -19.66
N SER A 82 -26.66 5.48 -19.52
CA SER A 82 -28.07 5.11 -19.48
C SER A 82 -29.08 6.20 -19.90
N TRP A 83 -28.70 7.31 -20.54
CA TRP A 83 -29.69 8.32 -20.98
C TRP A 83 -29.24 9.16 -22.19
N PHE A 84 -29.04 8.55 -23.36
CA PHE A 84 -29.17 9.30 -24.62
C PHE A 84 -29.71 8.38 -25.72
N THR A 85 -31.03 8.39 -25.91
CA THR A 85 -31.63 8.04 -27.20
C THR A 85 -32.05 9.34 -27.88
N PRO A 86 -31.50 9.69 -29.06
CA PRO A 86 -32.12 10.68 -29.91
C PRO A 86 -33.20 9.98 -30.76
N THR A 87 -34.45 10.36 -30.53
CA THR A 87 -35.55 10.07 -31.46
C THR A 87 -35.26 10.77 -32.79
N THR A 88 -35.39 10.06 -33.90
CA THR A 88 -35.61 10.63 -35.23
C THR A 88 -36.92 10.08 -35.75
#